data_AF-A0A7Y1ZFL1-F1
#
_entry.id   AF-A0A7Y1ZFL1-F1
#
_cell.length_a   1.000
_cell.length_b   1.000
_cell.length_c   1.000
_cell.angle_alpha   90.00
_cell.angle_beta   90.00
_cell.angle_gamma   90.00
#
_symmetry.space_group_name_H-M   'P 1'
#
loop_
_entity.id
_entity.type
_entity.pdbx_description
1 polymer ?
#
loop_
_entity_poly.entity_id
_entity_poly.type
_entity_poly.pdbx_seq_one_letter_code
_entity_poly.pdbx_strand_id
1 'polypeptide(L)'
;MSNLPLPVRLLNLGGGALRAVGVETVKLDLDALLQTARANTGLADYGEDDFIGPLKLLLKGLEEEAELSQLGRLIARSDIIRNLENRLGIVDLLQ
;
A
#
# COMPACT_ATOMS: atom_id res chain seq x y z
N MET A 1 -6.07 -0.43 27.68
CA MET A 1 -6.27 0.55 26.60
C MET A 1 -4.94 1.28 26.41
N SER A 2 -4.17 0.89 25.39
CA SER A 2 -2.76 1.29 25.21
C SER A 2 -2.63 2.79 24.89
N ASN A 3 -1.86 3.52 25.72
CA ASN A 3 -1.54 4.93 25.53
C ASN A 3 -0.57 5.10 24.35
N LEU A 4 -1.07 5.51 23.20
CA LEU A 4 -0.24 5.86 22.05
C LEU A 4 0.40 7.26 22.26
N PRO A 5 1.71 7.43 22.01
CA PRO A 5 2.43 8.68 22.26
C PRO A 5 1.92 9.84 21.39
N LEU A 6 2.01 11.08 21.91
CA LEU A 6 1.48 12.31 21.31
C LEU A 6 1.76 12.51 19.80
N PRO A 7 2.94 12.15 19.25
CA PRO A 7 3.21 12.27 17.81
C PRO A 7 2.26 11.42 16.95
N VAL A 8 1.88 10.23 17.43
CA VAL A 8 0.95 9.31 16.74
C VAL A 8 -0.49 9.87 16.79
N ARG A 9 -0.85 10.58 17.88
CA ARG A 9 -2.16 11.25 17.99
C ARG A 9 -2.26 12.47 17.07
N LEU A 10 -1.17 13.21 16.89
CA LEU A 10 -1.11 14.34 15.97
C LEU A 10 -1.20 13.88 14.50
N LEU A 11 -0.65 12.71 14.17
CA LEU A 11 -0.82 12.09 12.85
C LEU A 11 -2.26 11.61 12.57
N ASN A 12 -3.04 11.28 13.61
CA ASN A 12 -4.44 10.86 13.51
C ASN A 12 -5.43 12.03 13.53
N LEU A 13 -4.99 13.30 13.61
CA LEU A 13 -5.84 14.48 13.53
C LEU A 13 -6.32 14.73 12.08
N GLY A 14 -7.17 13.85 11.56
CA GLY A 14 -8.07 14.09 10.41
C GLY A 14 -7.43 14.48 9.06
N GLY A 15 -7.97 13.92 7.97
CA GLY A 15 -7.52 14.23 6.60
C GLY A 15 -7.57 15.72 6.19
N GLY A 16 -8.22 16.59 6.99
CA GLY A 16 -8.29 18.04 6.75
C GLY A 16 -6.97 18.78 6.96
N ALA A 17 -6.16 18.41 7.96
CA ALA A 17 -4.91 19.11 8.25
C ALA A 17 -3.81 18.80 7.22
N LEU A 18 -3.73 17.55 6.73
CA LEU A 18 -2.72 17.14 5.75
C LEU A 18 -2.96 17.73 4.35
N ARG A 19 -4.23 17.91 3.94
CA ARG A 19 -4.58 18.60 2.68
C ARG A 19 -4.17 20.08 2.69
N ALA A 20 -4.24 20.75 3.84
CA ALA A 20 -3.87 22.15 3.99
C ALA A 20 -2.35 22.38 3.85
N VAL A 21 -1.52 21.34 4.03
CA VAL A 21 -0.05 21.41 3.92
C VAL A 21 0.44 20.76 2.61
N GLY A 22 -0.45 20.41 1.68
CA GLY A 22 -0.08 19.88 0.36
C GLY A 22 0.42 18.43 0.37
N VAL A 23 0.18 17.69 1.46
CA VAL A 23 0.53 16.26 1.50
C VAL A 23 -0.50 15.48 0.69
N GLU A 24 -0.08 14.97 -0.46
CA GLU A 24 -0.92 14.16 -1.33
C GLU A 24 -1.36 12.88 -0.59
N THR A 25 -2.65 12.56 -0.66
CA THR A 25 -3.20 11.37 0.00
C THR A 25 -2.59 10.11 -0.59
N VAL A 26 -2.09 9.20 0.25
CA VAL A 26 -1.52 7.93 -0.19
C VAL A 26 -2.61 7.11 -0.90
N LYS A 27 -2.53 6.95 -2.23
CA LYS A 27 -3.50 6.15 -3.01
C LYS A 27 -3.07 4.69 -3.07
N LEU A 28 -4.03 3.78 -2.94
CA LEU A 28 -3.85 2.34 -3.12
C LEU A 28 -4.23 1.93 -4.55
N ASP A 29 -3.51 2.49 -5.52
CA ASP A 29 -3.71 2.22 -6.95
C ASP A 29 -2.90 1.00 -7.41
N LEU A 30 -3.55 0.07 -8.11
CA LEU A 30 -2.93 -1.20 -8.51
C LEU A 30 -1.68 -0.99 -9.37
N ASP A 31 -1.79 -0.18 -10.42
CA ASP A 31 -0.72 -0.01 -11.40
C ASP A 31 0.49 0.69 -10.76
N ALA A 32 0.23 1.69 -9.91
CA ALA A 32 1.27 2.35 -9.13
C ALA A 32 1.99 1.38 -8.17
N LEU A 33 1.26 0.46 -7.54
CA LEU A 33 1.83 -0.54 -6.62
C LEU A 33 2.71 -1.54 -7.38
N LEU A 34 2.23 -2.08 -8.51
CA LEU A 34 3.00 -2.97 -9.39
C LEU A 34 4.24 -2.26 -9.93
N GLN A 35 4.09 -1.04 -10.45
CA GLN A 35 5.22 -0.27 -10.95
C GLN A 35 6.26 0.01 -9.85
N THR A 36 5.82 0.34 -8.63
CA THR A 36 6.75 0.59 -7.52
C THR A 36 7.55 -0.66 -7.18
N ALA A 37 6.92 -1.82 -7.06
CA ALA A 37 7.62 -3.07 -6.75
C ALA A 37 8.61 -3.47 -7.87
N ARG A 38 8.26 -3.28 -9.14
CA ARG A 38 9.20 -3.45 -10.27
C ARG A 38 10.40 -2.50 -10.17
N ALA A 39 10.15 -1.23 -9.89
CA ALA A 39 11.21 -0.23 -9.76
C ALA A 39 12.17 -0.55 -8.59
N ASN A 40 11.63 -1.05 -7.47
CA ASN A 40 12.42 -1.39 -6.29
C ASN A 40 13.30 -2.64 -6.47
N THR A 41 12.84 -3.61 -7.27
CA THR A 41 13.52 -4.90 -7.45
C THR A 41 14.35 -4.99 -8.72
N GLY A 42 14.02 -4.19 -9.76
CA GLY A 42 14.55 -4.37 -11.11
C GLY A 42 13.94 -5.55 -11.87
N LEU A 43 12.98 -6.27 -11.27
CA LEU A 43 12.29 -7.41 -11.86
C LEU A 43 10.98 -6.97 -12.51
N ALA A 44 10.48 -7.74 -13.49
CA ALA A 44 9.28 -7.39 -14.26
C ALA A 44 8.21 -8.48 -14.30
N ASP A 45 8.60 -9.75 -14.10
CA ASP A 45 7.73 -10.91 -14.23
C ASP A 45 7.07 -11.28 -12.89
N TYR A 46 5.75 -11.12 -12.83
CA TYR A 46 4.94 -11.50 -11.68
C TYR A 46 4.44 -12.95 -11.74
N GLY A 47 4.76 -13.70 -12.80
CA GLY A 47 4.22 -15.02 -13.06
C GLY A 47 2.77 -14.93 -13.53
N GLU A 48 1.96 -15.92 -13.15
CA GLU A 48 0.53 -15.93 -13.48
C GLU A 48 -0.21 -14.74 -12.85
N ASP A 49 -1.19 -14.20 -13.59
CA ASP A 49 -1.99 -13.02 -13.20
C ASP A 49 -3.13 -13.34 -12.21
N ASP A 50 -3.15 -14.55 -11.65
CA ASP A 50 -4.19 -15.05 -10.74
C ASP A 50 -4.39 -14.17 -9.49
N PHE A 51 -3.32 -13.54 -9.01
CA PHE A 51 -3.33 -12.63 -7.87
C PHE A 51 -3.95 -11.25 -8.16
N ILE A 52 -4.05 -10.83 -9.43
CA ILE A 52 -4.49 -9.48 -9.79
C ILE A 52 -5.96 -9.26 -9.40
N GLY A 53 -6.83 -10.26 -9.62
CA GLY A 53 -8.25 -10.19 -9.25
C GLY A 53 -8.46 -10.00 -7.74
N PRO A 54 -7.93 -10.90 -6.89
CA PRO A 54 -7.96 -10.76 -5.44
C PRO A 54 -7.33 -9.47 -4.93
N LEU A 55 -6.21 -9.02 -5.54
CA LEU A 55 -5.58 -7.75 -5.15
C LEU A 55 -6.49 -6.55 -5.45
N LYS A 56 -7.14 -6.49 -6.61
CA LYS A 56 -8.14 -5.45 -6.92
C LYS A 56 -9.26 -5.41 -5.90
N LEU A 57 -9.77 -6.57 -5.49
CA LEU A 57 -10.81 -6.68 -4.46
C LEU A 57 -10.32 -6.17 -3.10
N LEU A 58 -9.10 -6.54 -2.69
CA LEU A 58 -8.49 -6.04 -1.46
C LEU A 58 -8.33 -4.51 -1.49
N LEU A 59 -7.78 -3.96 -2.57
CA LEU A 59 -7.58 -2.51 -2.72
C LEU A 59 -8.91 -1.77 -2.61
N LYS A 60 -9.96 -2.29 -3.25
CA LYS A 60 -11.32 -1.74 -3.15
C LYS A 60 -11.82 -1.73 -1.70
N GLY A 61 -11.70 -2.83 -0.98
CA GLY A 61 -12.11 -2.89 0.44
C GLY A 61 -11.31 -1.93 1.33
N LEU A 62 -10.01 -1.78 1.08
CA LEU A 62 -9.16 -0.84 1.82
C LEU A 62 -9.51 0.63 1.55
N GLU A 63 -9.96 0.96 0.34
CA GLU A 63 -10.35 2.31 -0.06
C GLU A 63 -11.79 2.66 0.34
N GLU A 64 -12.73 1.73 0.19
CA GLU A 64 -14.17 1.99 0.32
C GLU A 64 -14.76 1.58 1.68
N GLU A 65 -14.21 0.55 2.35
CA GLU A 65 -14.84 -0.09 3.51
C GLU A 65 -14.02 0.01 4.80
N ALA A 66 -12.70 0.04 4.70
CA ALA A 66 -11.81 -0.09 5.86
C ALA A 66 -11.62 1.20 6.70
N GLU A 67 -12.17 2.34 6.26
CA GLU A 67 -12.08 3.65 6.92
C GLU A 67 -10.64 4.02 7.37
N LEU A 68 -9.63 3.69 6.54
CA LEU A 68 -8.23 3.83 6.92
C LEU A 68 -7.82 5.29 7.15
N SER A 69 -7.10 5.53 8.25
CA SER A 69 -6.35 6.78 8.43
C SER A 69 -5.22 6.87 7.39
N GLN A 70 -4.65 8.07 7.19
CA GLN A 70 -3.50 8.23 6.28
C GLN A 70 -2.30 7.35 6.68
N LEU A 71 -2.08 7.17 7.99
CA LEU A 71 -1.07 6.23 8.49
C LEU A 71 -1.44 4.78 8.14
N GLY A 72 -2.71 4.40 8.30
CA GLY A 72 -3.20 3.07 7.90
C GLY A 72 -2.99 2.80 6.40
N ARG A 73 -3.26 3.80 5.55
CA ARG A 73 -3.01 3.74 4.10
C ARG A 73 -1.53 3.57 3.78
N LEU A 74 -0.65 4.29 4.49
CA LEU A 74 0.80 4.16 4.31
C LEU A 74 1.31 2.76 4.66
N ILE A 75 0.83 2.20 5.78
CA ILE A 75 1.18 0.85 6.22
C ILE A 75 0.68 -0.18 5.19
N ALA A 76 -0.60 -0.12 4.81
CA ALA A 76 -1.18 -1.02 3.82
C ALA A 76 -0.42 -0.97 2.48
N ARG A 77 -0.12 0.23 1.98
CA ARG A 77 0.68 0.43 0.77
C ARG A 77 2.05 -0.26 0.87
N SER A 78 2.75 -0.05 1.98
CA SER A 78 4.08 -0.62 2.20
C SER A 78 4.05 -2.15 2.26
N ASP A 79 3.04 -2.71 2.90
CA ASP A 79 2.88 -4.17 3.00
C ASP A 79 2.52 -4.80 1.66
N ILE A 80 1.63 -4.16 0.88
CA ILE A 80 1.28 -4.64 -0.46
C ILE A 80 2.50 -4.61 -1.38
N ILE A 81 3.27 -3.52 -1.39
CA ILE A 81 4.50 -3.42 -2.19
C ILE A 81 5.47 -4.53 -1.80
N ARG A 82 5.72 -4.75 -0.50
CA ARG A 82 6.63 -5.82 -0.04
C ARG A 82 6.17 -7.21 -0.52
N ASN A 83 4.86 -7.48 -0.51
CA ASN A 83 4.33 -8.74 -1.03
C ASN A 83 4.51 -8.87 -2.55
N LEU A 84 4.35 -7.78 -3.30
CA LEU A 84 4.60 -7.76 -4.75
C LEU A 84 6.09 -7.97 -5.06
N GLU A 85 6.99 -7.34 -4.31
CA GLU A 85 8.44 -7.55 -4.43
C GLU A 85 8.82 -9.00 -4.14
N ASN A 86 8.24 -9.59 -3.09
CA ASN A 86 8.42 -11.00 -2.78
C ASN A 86 7.93 -11.91 -3.92
N ARG A 87 6.77 -11.62 -4.51
CA ARG A 87 6.26 -12.40 -5.65
C ARG A 87 7.22 -12.33 -6.84
N LEU A 88 7.70 -11.14 -7.20
CA LEU A 88 8.71 -10.98 -8.26
C LEU A 88 9.95 -11.84 -7.98
N GLY A 89 10.49 -11.78 -6.76
CA GLY A 89 11.68 -12.55 -6.39
C GLY A 89 11.45 -14.07 -6.38
N ILE A 90 10.26 -14.53 -5.97
CA ILE A 90 9.92 -15.96 -6.00
C ILE A 90 9.79 -16.46 -7.44
N VAL A 91 9.16 -15.69 -8.33
CA VAL A 91 9.03 -16.05 -9.74
C VAL A 91 10.40 -16.12 -10.40
N ASP A 92 11.22 -15.08 -10.24
CA ASP A 92 12.59 -15.04 -10.75
C ASP A 92 13.46 -16.21 -10.27
N LEU A 93 13.33 -16.59 -8.99
CA LEU A 93 14.07 -17.72 -8.40
C LEU A 93 13.64 -19.09 -8.97
N LEU A 94 12.39 -19.23 -9.41
CA LEU A 94 11.82 -20.50 -9.86
C LEU A 94 11.89 -20.70 -11.39
N GLN A 95 12.46 -19.74 -12.12
CA GLN A 95 12.70 -19.84 -13.58
C GLN A 95 13.85 -20.79 -13.94
#